data_AF-A0A3C1LT46-F1
#
_entry.id   AF-A0A3C1LT46-F1
#
_cell.length_a   1.000
_cell.length_b   1.000
_cell.length_c   1.000
_cell.angle_alpha   90.00
_cell.angle_beta   90.00
_cell.angle_gamma   90.00
#
_symmetry.space_group_name_H-M   'P 1'
#
loop_
_entity.id
_entity.type
_entity.pdbx_description
1 polymer ?
#
loop_
_entity_poly.entity_id
_entity_poly.type
_entity_poly.pdbx_seq_one_letter_code
_entity_poly.pdbx_strand_id
1 'polypeptide(L)' 'MIPVLPEVPSLPQLTWSYRDGFYCLDEHNVDLLLDYGENTLPRFRWELEQYRKKLQIVLDGLSSEQ' A
#
# COMPACT_ATOMS: atom_id res chain seq x y z
N MET A 1 1.26 23.45 -6.47
CA MET A 1 1.22 22.18 -7.23
C MET A 1 0.38 21.19 -6.45
N ILE A 2 -0.56 20.50 -7.09
CA ILE A 2 -1.39 19.47 -6.43
C ILE A 2 -0.49 18.25 -6.16
N PRO A 3 -0.45 17.72 -4.92
CA PRO A 3 0.34 16.52 -4.64
C PRO A 3 -0.21 15.32 -5.44
N VAL A 4 0.68 14.41 -5.85
CA VAL A 4 0.27 13.19 -6.56
C VAL A 4 -0.27 12.16 -5.56
N LEU A 5 -1.42 11.57 -5.87
CA LEU A 5 -2.03 10.51 -5.06
C LEU A 5 -1.16 9.25 -5.13
N PRO A 6 -0.79 8.62 -4.00
CA PRO A 6 -0.07 7.35 -4.02
C PRO A 6 -0.95 6.25 -4.61
N GLU A 7 -0.34 5.36 -5.40
CA GLU A 7 -1.02 4.22 -5.99
C GLU A 7 -1.34 3.17 -4.92
N VAL A 8 -2.54 2.60 -4.99
CA VAL A 8 -2.94 1.51 -4.10
C VAL A 8 -2.17 0.26 -4.51
N PRO A 9 -1.37 -0.35 -3.63
CA PRO A 9 -0.62 -1.55 -3.98
C PRO A 9 -1.58 -2.71 -4.24
N SER A 10 -1.31 -3.48 -5.30
CA SER A 10 -2.08 -4.68 -5.65
C SER A 10 -1.60 -5.87 -4.83
N LEU A 11 -2.52 -6.77 -4.46
CA LEU A 11 -2.16 -8.05 -3.87
C LEU A 11 -1.18 -8.81 -4.78
N PRO A 12 -0.08 -9.39 -4.24
CA PRO A 12 0.86 -10.15 -5.05
C PRO A 12 0.17 -11.37 -5.68
N GLN A 13 0.62 -11.75 -6.87
CA GLN A 13 0.17 -12.98 -7.49
C GLN A 13 0.83 -14.16 -6.78
N LEU A 14 0.02 -15.00 -6.13
CA LEU A 14 0.49 -16.17 -5.39
C LEU A 14 0.14 -17.45 -6.12
N THR A 15 1.09 -18.38 -6.16
CA THR A 15 0.89 -19.73 -6.67
C THR A 15 0.62 -20.66 -5.51
N TRP A 16 -0.58 -21.24 -5.51
CA TRP A 16 -1.01 -22.23 -4.52
C TRP A 16 -0.91 -23.62 -5.11
N SER A 17 -0.44 -24.56 -4.30
CA SER A 17 -0.49 -25.98 -4.61
C SER A 17 -1.48 -26.68 -3.69
N TYR A 18 -2.03 -27.82 -4.11
CA TYR A 18 -2.88 -28.63 -3.27
C TYR A 18 -2.17 -29.95 -2.95
N ARG A 19 -1.92 -30.23 -1.67
CA ARG A 19 -1.21 -31.43 -1.21
C ARG A 19 -1.80 -31.92 0.12
N ASP A 20 -1.93 -33.24 0.25
CA ASP A 20 -2.38 -33.90 1.48
C ASP A 20 -3.72 -33.38 2.03
N GLY A 21 -4.60 -32.88 1.14
CA GLY A 21 -5.89 -32.31 1.51
C GLY A 21 -5.89 -30.80 1.81
N PHE A 22 -4.74 -30.13 1.73
CA PHE A 22 -4.56 -28.73 2.09
C PHE A 22 -4.04 -27.87 0.92
N TYR A 23 -4.37 -26.59 0.94
CA TYR A 23 -3.72 -25.59 0.07
C TYR A 23 -2.41 -25.16 0.72
N CYS A 24 -1.32 -25.27 -0.03
CA CYS A 24 0.04 -25.00 0.42
C CYS A 24 0.67 -23.90 -0.45
N LEU A 25 1.39 -22.99 0.21
CA LEU A 25 2.34 -22.08 -0.42
C LEU A 25 3.75 -22.64 -0.24
N ASP A 26 4.59 -22.46 -1.24
CA ASP A 26 6.03 -22.61 -1.04
C ASP A 26 6.59 -21.38 -0.30
N GLU A 27 7.84 -21.50 0.15
CA GLU A 27 8.55 -20.44 0.89
C GLU A 27 8.56 -19.11 0.13
N HIS A 28 8.82 -19.14 -1.17
CA HIS A 28 8.87 -17.92 -1.99
C HIS A 28 7.53 -17.17 -2.02
N ASN A 29 6.41 -17.88 -2.15
CA ASN A 29 5.09 -17.26 -2.14
C ASN A 29 4.68 -16.78 -0.74
N VAL A 30 5.14 -17.45 0.32
CA VAL A 30 4.98 -16.95 1.69
C VAL A 30 5.74 -15.64 1.87
N ASP A 31 7.00 -15.56 1.42
CA ASP A 31 7.81 -14.34 1.50
C ASP A 31 7.16 -13.16 0.77
N LEU A 32 6.60 -13.38 -0.42
CA LEU A 32 5.87 -12.36 -1.17
C LEU A 32 4.63 -11.86 -0.41
N LEU A 33 3.88 -12.76 0.22
CA LEU A 33 2.71 -12.40 1.00
C LEU A 33 3.10 -11.62 2.27
N LEU A 34 4.17 -12.05 2.95
CA LEU A 34 4.69 -11.38 4.14
C LEU A 34 5.24 -9.99 3.80
N ASP A 35 6.05 -9.86 2.74
CA ASP A 35 6.56 -8.56 2.29
C ASP A 35 5.44 -7.58 1.92
N TYR A 36 4.40 -8.08 1.26
CA TYR A 36 3.22 -7.27 0.97
C TYR A 36 2.57 -6.72 2.25
N GLY A 37 2.36 -7.60 3.25
CA GLY A 37 1.71 -7.24 4.50
C GLY A 37 2.56 -6.37 5.43
N GLU A 38 3.86 -6.66 5.53
CA GLU A 38 4.76 -6.10 6.53
C GLU A 38 5.54 -4.88 6.02
N ASN A 39 5.78 -4.77 4.72
CA ASN A 39 6.54 -3.67 4.12
C ASN A 39 5.67 -2.81 3.19
N THR A 40 5.00 -3.43 2.22
CA THR A 40 4.28 -2.69 1.17
C THR A 40 3.08 -1.91 1.74
N LEU A 41 2.22 -2.56 2.52
CA LEU A 41 1.04 -1.89 3.11
C LEU A 41 1.42 -0.78 4.12
N PRO A 42 2.37 -0.98 5.06
CA PRO A 42 2.79 0.10 5.96
C PRO A 42 3.42 1.28 5.24
N ARG A 43 4.21 1.03 4.19
CA ARG A 43 4.75 2.09 3.35
C ARG A 43 3.65 2.89 2.66
N PHE A 44 2.70 2.21 1.99
CA PHE A 44 1.57 2.88 1.35
C PHE A 44 0.77 3.74 2.34
N ARG A 45 0.52 3.22 3.55
CA ARG A 45 -0.14 3.98 4.61
C ARG A 45 0.60 5.26 4.95
N TRP A 46 1.92 5.19 5.12
CA TRP A 46 2.73 6.37 5.38
C TRP A 46 2.67 7.37 4.22
N GLU A 47 2.79 6.91 2.98
CA GLU A 47 2.69 7.76 1.78
C GLU A 47 1.34 8.48 1.71
N LEU A 48 0.24 7.78 2.02
CA LEU A 48 -1.11 8.35 2.08
C LEU A 48 -1.26 9.40 3.19
N GLU A 49 -0.66 9.17 4.36
CA GLU A 49 -0.62 10.16 5.44
C GLU A 49 0.16 11.42 5.02
N GLN A 50 1.29 11.28 4.33
CA GLN A 50 2.04 12.43 3.80
C GLN A 50 1.26 13.17 2.72
N TYR A 51 0.58 12.45 1.82
CA TYR A 51 -0.29 13.03 0.81
C TYR A 51 -1.39 13.89 1.46
N ARG A 52 -2.08 13.35 2.47
CA ARG A 52 -3.13 14.06 3.20
C ARG A 52 -2.60 15.35 3.85
N LYS A 53 -1.43 15.30 4.49
CA LYS A 53 -0.81 16.49 5.10
C LYS A 53 -0.51 17.57 4.07
N LYS A 54 0.06 17.19 2.92
CA LYS A 54 0.36 18.14 1.83
C LYS A 54 -0.91 18.74 1.25
N LEU A 55 -1.96 17.93 1.06
CA LEU A 55 -3.23 18.41 0.54
C LEU A 55 -3.88 19.42 1.50
N GLN A 56 -3.83 19.15 2.81
CA GLN A 56 -4.36 20.08 3.82
C GLN A 56 -3.67 21.44 3.76
N ILE A 57 -2.33 21.47 3.64
CA ILE A 57 -1.57 22.73 3.52
C ILE A 57 -2.02 23.53 2.29
N VAL A 58 -2.25 22.86 1.16
CA VAL A 58 -2.74 23.52 -0.06
C VAL A 58 -4.15 24.08 0.14
N LEU A 59 -5.04 23.31 0.77
CA LEU A 59 -6.41 23.76 1.05
C LEU A 59 -6.43 24.96 2.02
N ASP A 60 -5.64 24.90 3.08
CA ASP A 60 -5.53 25.98 4.07
C ASP A 60 -5.02 27.27 3.42
N GLY A 61 -4.01 27.17 2.55
CA GLY A 61 -3.50 28.30 1.76
C GLY A 61 -4.57 28.94 0.88
N LEU A 62 -5.34 28.13 0.15
CA LEU A 62 -6.43 28.61 -0.71
C LEU A 62 -7.56 29.26 0.09
N SER A 63 -7.85 28.77 1.30
CA SER A 63 -8.84 29.38 2.19
C SER A 63 -8.36 30.67 2.86
N SER A 64 -7.03 30.87 2.99
CA SER A 64 -6.45 32.10 3.56
C SER A 64 -6.30 33.26 2.57
N GLU A 65 -6.44 32.99 1.27
CA GLU A 65 -6.40 33.99 0.20
C GLU A 65 -7.80 34.54 -0.18
N GLN A 66 -8.86 34.09 0.51
CA GLN A 66 -10.25 34.60 0.40
C GLN A 66 -10.60 35.51 1.58
#